data_AF-A0A661M9I5-F1
#
_entry.id   AF-A0A661M9I5-F1
#
_cell.length_a   1.000
_cell.length_b   1.000
_cell.length_c   1.000
_cell.angle_alpha   90.00
_cell.angle_beta   90.00
_cell.angle_gamma   90.00
#
_symmetry.space_group_name_H-M   'P 1'
#
loop_
_entity.id
_entity.type
_entity.pdbx_description
1 polymer ?
#
loop_
_entity_poly.entity_id
_entity_poly.type
_entity_poly.pdbx_seq_one_letter_code
_entity_poly.pdbx_strand_id
1 'polypeptide(L)'
;MNNANVPMPYNEYPEEEINLLDLVLVLLKRKKLIIGIVLVAIAISVTYSLLAPLKFTATARILPPEESGSSLSGLVGSSAGPLGGLAAGILGQKTGPELYKGILESRTVADRLIKKFNLKDLYEAKYIEDVYKKLSNRTKIDISRKSGIISISVEDEDPKRAAEMANAYVDALDQINRKVHISSGHRKRVFL
;
A
#
# COMPACT_ATOMS: atom_id res chain seq x y z
N MET A 1 -58.32 13.37 68.89
CA MET A 1 -57.05 13.81 68.28
C MET A 1 -56.75 12.89 67.11
N ASN A 2 -57.25 13.20 65.91
CA ASN A 2 -56.97 12.41 64.70
C ASN A 2 -55.89 13.15 63.90
N ASN A 3 -54.69 12.56 63.88
CA ASN A 3 -53.53 13.04 63.13
C ASN A 3 -53.63 12.50 61.69
N ALA A 4 -54.01 13.37 60.75
CA ALA A 4 -54.11 13.03 59.34
C ALA A 4 -52.71 13.06 58.69
N ASN A 5 -52.21 11.87 58.33
CA ASN A 5 -51.09 11.70 57.41
C ASN A 5 -51.43 12.38 56.08
N VAL A 6 -50.74 13.48 55.77
CA VAL A 6 -50.86 14.15 54.47
C VAL A 6 -49.86 13.49 53.51
N PRO A 7 -50.29 12.84 52.41
CA PRO A 7 -49.37 12.26 51.44
C PRO A 7 -48.63 13.37 50.69
N MET A 8 -47.30 13.24 50.61
CA MET A 8 -46.44 14.13 49.83
C MET A 8 -46.81 14.02 48.34
N PRO A 9 -47.05 15.13 47.63
CA PRO A 9 -47.35 15.08 46.21
C PRO A 9 -46.12 14.57 45.44
N TYR A 10 -46.28 13.47 44.71
CA TYR A 10 -45.30 13.02 43.74
C TYR A 10 -45.20 14.09 42.65
N ASN A 11 -44.04 14.74 42.56
CA ASN A 11 -43.76 15.70 41.51
C ASN A 11 -43.45 14.89 40.24
N GLU A 12 -44.44 14.75 39.38
CA GLU A 12 -44.34 14.12 38.06
C GLU A 12 -43.45 15.03 37.21
N TYR A 13 -42.20 14.64 37.00
CA TYR A 13 -41.32 15.35 36.07
C TYR A 13 -41.92 15.15 34.69
N PRO A 14 -42.41 16.19 34.00
CA PRO A 14 -42.95 16.02 32.66
C PRO A 14 -41.83 15.46 31.80
N GLU A 15 -42.03 14.27 31.22
CA GLU A 15 -41.11 13.75 30.20
C GLU A 15 -41.09 14.78 29.06
N GLU A 16 -39.96 15.47 28.89
CA GLU A 16 -39.76 16.40 27.78
C GLU A 16 -39.85 15.62 26.47
N GLU A 17 -41.06 15.57 25.88
CA GLU A 17 -41.25 15.05 24.53
C GLU A 17 -40.45 15.92 23.55
N ILE A 18 -39.36 15.36 23.03
CA ILE A 18 -38.50 16.03 22.04
C ILE A 18 -39.31 16.21 20.76
N ASN A 19 -39.91 17.39 20.61
CA ASN A 19 -40.66 17.76 19.41
C ASN A 19 -39.71 18.01 18.24
N LEU A 20 -39.71 17.11 17.25
CA LEU A 20 -38.86 17.20 16.06
C LEU A 20 -39.11 18.50 15.26
N LEU A 21 -40.33 19.03 15.31
CA LEU A 21 -40.68 20.30 14.66
C LEU A 21 -40.02 21.50 15.32
N ASP A 22 -39.88 21.50 16.65
CA ASP A 22 -39.18 22.57 17.37
C ASP A 22 -37.69 22.58 17.04
N LEU A 23 -37.08 21.41 16.85
CA LEU A 23 -35.69 21.30 16.41
C LEU A 23 -35.48 21.91 15.01
N VAL A 24 -36.40 21.65 14.08
CA VAL A 24 -36.36 22.20 12.72
C VAL A 24 -36.59 23.73 12.75
N LEU A 25 -37.50 24.22 13.59
CA LEU A 25 -37.73 25.65 13.77
C LEU A 25 -36.51 26.37 14.37
N VAL A 26 -35.81 25.76 15.33
CA VAL A 26 -34.56 26.29 15.90
C VAL A 26 -33.45 26.37 14.84
N LEU A 27 -33.31 25.35 14.00
CA LEU A 27 -32.37 25.33 12.87
C LEU A 27 -32.69 26.45 11.86
N LEU A 28 -33.96 26.61 11.49
CA LEU A 28 -34.42 27.66 10.57
C LEU A 28 -34.19 29.08 11.15
N LYS A 29 -34.37 29.27 12.46
CA LYS A 29 -34.13 30.54 13.15
C LYS A 29 -32.65 30.94 13.12
N ARG A 30 -31.73 29.97 13.13
CA ARG A 30 -30.27 30.17 13.07
C ARG A 30 -29.66 29.84 11.69
N LYS A 31 -30.46 29.79 10.62
CA LYS A 31 -30.00 29.45 9.25
C LYS A 31 -28.77 30.24 8.78
N LYS A 32 -28.63 31.52 9.15
CA LYS A 32 -27.45 32.35 8.81
C LYS A 32 -26.15 31.83 9.43
N LEU A 33 -26.22 31.33 10.68
CA LEU A 33 -25.07 30.73 11.37
C LEU A 33 -24.67 29.42 10.68
N ILE A 34 -25.65 28.57 10.37
CA ILE A 34 -25.43 27.30 9.65
C ILE A 34 -24.79 27.56 8.28
N ILE A 35 -25.36 28.48 7.50
CA ILE A 35 -24.82 28.89 6.19
C ILE A 35 -23.40 29.44 6.35
N GLY A 36 -23.13 30.25 7.38
CA GLY A 36 -21.80 30.76 7.67
C GLY A 36 -20.77 29.66 7.93
N ILE A 37 -21.09 28.68 8.79
CA ILE A 37 -20.21 27.54 9.06
C ILE A 37 -19.98 26.71 7.80
N VAL A 38 -21.03 26.44 7.03
CA VAL A 38 -20.93 25.68 5.77
C VAL A 38 -20.05 26.42 4.76
N LEU A 39 -20.21 27.74 4.61
CA LEU A 39 -19.37 28.54 3.73
C LEU A 39 -17.91 28.54 4.15
N VAL A 40 -17.62 28.64 5.46
CA VAL A 40 -16.25 28.55 5.98
C VAL A 40 -15.67 27.16 5.73
N ALA A 41 -16.44 26.09 5.98
CA ALA A 41 -16.01 24.72 5.72
C ALA A 41 -15.72 24.50 4.23
N ILE A 42 -16.57 25.01 3.33
CA ILE A 42 -16.35 24.99 1.88
C ILE A 42 -15.08 25.76 1.52
N ALA A 43 -14.90 26.97 2.05
CA ALA A 43 -13.73 27.79 1.77
C ALA A 43 -12.42 27.08 2.20
N ILE A 44 -12.41 26.48 3.39
CA ILE A 44 -11.27 25.69 3.88
C ILE A 44 -11.03 24.47 2.98
N SER A 45 -12.08 23.72 2.63
CA SER A 45 -11.99 22.54 1.79
C SER A 45 -11.43 22.86 0.39
N VAL A 46 -11.96 23.90 -0.25
CA VAL A 46 -11.51 24.37 -1.57
C VAL A 46 -10.05 24.82 -1.50
N THR A 47 -9.71 25.64 -0.50
CA THR A 47 -8.33 26.10 -0.30
C THR A 47 -7.37 24.91 -0.16
N TYR A 48 -7.70 23.94 0.69
CA TYR A 48 -6.90 22.74 0.87
C TYR A 48 -6.77 21.92 -0.42
N SER A 49 -7.86 21.74 -1.17
CA SER A 49 -7.87 20.99 -2.43
C SER A 49 -7.00 21.63 -3.52
N LEU A 50 -6.90 22.97 -3.54
CA LEU A 50 -6.05 23.70 -4.49
C LEU A 50 -4.57 23.67 -4.11
N LEU A 51 -4.25 23.53 -2.81
CA LEU A 51 -2.87 23.44 -2.31
C LEU A 51 -2.32 22.01 -2.32
N ALA A 52 -3.17 20.99 -2.41
CA ALA A 52 -2.74 19.60 -2.43
C ALA A 52 -1.97 19.30 -3.73
N PRO A 53 -0.75 18.74 -3.66
CA PRO A 53 0.04 18.44 -4.85
C PRO A 53 -0.64 17.35 -5.70
N LEU A 54 -0.68 17.59 -7.02
CA LEU A 54 -1.10 16.59 -7.99
C LEU A 54 -0.12 15.43 -7.97
N LYS A 55 -0.64 14.21 -7.80
CA LYS A 55 0.13 12.97 -7.74
C LYS A 55 -0.25 12.10 -8.93
N PHE A 56 0.75 11.72 -9.71
CA PHE A 56 0.62 10.88 -10.89
C PHE A 56 1.20 9.50 -10.59
N THR A 57 0.50 8.45 -11.02
CA THR A 57 0.93 7.07 -10.81
C THR A 57 1.26 6.44 -12.15
N ALA A 58 2.47 5.90 -12.29
CA ALA A 58 2.87 5.10 -13.44
C ALA A 58 3.01 3.63 -13.03
N THR A 59 2.53 2.72 -13.86
CA THR A 59 2.57 1.27 -13.58
C THR A 59 3.32 0.52 -14.67
N ALA A 60 4.39 -0.17 -14.29
CA ALA A 60 5.07 -1.16 -15.11
C ALA A 60 4.54 -2.57 -14.78
N ARG A 61 4.35 -3.41 -15.79
CA ARG A 61 3.89 -4.80 -15.64
C ARG A 61 4.91 -5.75 -16.23
N ILE A 62 5.34 -6.72 -15.45
CA ILE A 62 6.30 -7.73 -15.88
C ILE A 62 5.74 -9.13 -15.62
N LEU A 63 6.04 -10.03 -16.55
CA LEU A 63 5.76 -11.45 -16.39
C LEU A 63 7.11 -12.13 -16.11
N PRO A 64 7.29 -12.71 -14.91
CA PRO A 64 8.43 -13.58 -14.63
C PRO A 64 8.51 -14.68 -15.69
N PRO A 65 9.71 -15.04 -16.18
CA PRO A 65 9.86 -16.22 -17.02
C PRO A 65 9.33 -17.42 -16.25
N GLU A 66 8.49 -18.24 -16.89
CA GLU A 66 8.12 -19.52 -16.32
C GLU A 66 9.38 -20.37 -16.24
N GLU A 67 9.91 -20.53 -15.03
CA GLU A 67 10.89 -21.56 -14.77
C GLU A 67 10.18 -22.88 -15.00
N SER A 68 10.36 -23.46 -16.18
CA SER A 68 10.00 -24.85 -16.49
C SER A 68 10.89 -25.76 -15.63
N GLY A 69 10.65 -25.77 -14.32
CA GLY A 69 11.28 -26.60 -13.30
C GLY A 69 10.67 -27.99 -13.30
N SER A 70 10.58 -28.62 -14.47
CA SER A 70 10.06 -29.97 -14.65
C SER A 70 11.07 -31.07 -14.30
N SER A 71 12.22 -30.75 -13.71
CA SER A 71 13.24 -31.75 -13.34
C SER A 71 13.29 -32.10 -11.85
N LEU A 72 12.71 -31.29 -10.95
CA LEU A 72 12.68 -31.64 -9.52
C LEU A 72 11.38 -32.32 -9.09
N SER A 73 10.25 -31.98 -9.74
CA SER A 73 8.96 -32.66 -9.50
C SER A 73 8.97 -34.14 -9.90
N GLY A 74 9.79 -34.52 -10.88
CA GLY A 74 9.98 -35.93 -11.26
C GLY A 74 10.73 -36.78 -10.23
N LEU A 75 11.56 -36.15 -9.38
CA LEU A 75 12.36 -36.86 -8.37
C LEU A 75 11.67 -36.93 -7.00
N VAL A 76 10.78 -35.97 -6.69
CA VAL A 76 9.94 -35.97 -5.48
C VAL A 76 8.70 -36.87 -5.64
N GLY A 77 8.21 -37.08 -6.88
CA GLY A 77 7.14 -38.04 -7.16
C GLY A 77 7.54 -39.50 -6.92
N SER A 78 8.84 -39.83 -6.99
CA SER A 78 9.37 -41.17 -6.77
C SER A 78 9.66 -41.53 -5.30
N SER A 79 9.56 -40.59 -4.36
CA SER A 79 9.77 -40.84 -2.91
C SER A 79 8.49 -40.62 -2.08
N ALA A 80 7.33 -40.69 -2.72
CA ALA A 80 6.00 -40.35 -2.19
C ALA A 80 5.55 -41.23 -1.00
N GLY A 81 5.98 -40.85 0.20
CA GLY A 81 5.21 -41.03 1.43
C GLY A 81 4.35 -39.77 1.74
N PRO A 82 3.46 -39.82 2.74
CA PRO A 82 2.59 -38.69 3.14
C PRO A 82 3.34 -37.37 3.45
N LEU A 83 4.63 -37.47 3.76
CA LEU A 83 5.52 -36.34 4.01
C LEU A 83 5.98 -35.62 2.74
N GLY A 84 5.97 -36.28 1.58
CA GLY A 84 6.37 -35.71 0.29
C GLY A 84 5.40 -34.63 -0.20
N GLY A 85 4.09 -34.79 0.06
CA GLY A 85 3.08 -33.77 -0.24
C GLY A 85 3.20 -32.50 0.61
N LEU A 86 3.63 -32.64 1.87
CA LEU A 86 3.88 -31.51 2.77
C LEU A 86 5.18 -30.78 2.41
N ALA A 87 6.24 -31.51 2.03
CA ALA A 87 7.49 -30.94 1.55
C ALA A 87 7.32 -30.19 0.22
N ALA A 88 6.50 -30.72 -0.70
CA ALA A 88 6.14 -30.02 -1.94
C ALA A 88 5.35 -28.72 -1.69
N GLY A 89 4.48 -28.69 -0.67
CA GLY A 89 3.75 -27.48 -0.27
C GLY A 89 4.63 -26.39 0.36
N ILE A 90 5.69 -26.77 1.08
CA ILE A 90 6.63 -25.82 1.72
C ILE A 90 7.69 -25.34 0.73
N LEU A 91 8.20 -26.21 -0.14
CA LEU A 91 9.20 -25.85 -1.15
C LEU A 91 8.58 -25.19 -2.40
N GLY A 92 7.31 -25.46 -2.70
CA GLY A 92 6.53 -24.82 -3.76
C GLY A 92 5.89 -23.49 -3.36
N GLN A 93 6.11 -22.97 -2.14
CA GLN A 93 5.48 -21.75 -1.64
C GLN A 93 6.27 -20.45 -1.91
N LYS A 94 7.51 -20.56 -2.38
CA LYS A 94 8.30 -19.42 -2.87
C LYS A 94 8.45 -19.53 -4.39
N THR A 95 7.30 -19.57 -5.05
CA THR A 95 7.16 -19.54 -6.50
C THR A 95 7.89 -18.31 -7.06
N GLY A 96 8.44 -18.44 -8.28
CA GLY A 96 9.24 -17.39 -8.93
C GLY A 96 8.75 -15.94 -8.68
N PRO A 97 7.45 -15.61 -8.88
CA PRO A 97 6.96 -14.24 -8.71
C PRO A 97 7.24 -13.60 -7.35
N GLU A 98 7.15 -14.36 -6.25
CA GLU A 98 7.45 -13.90 -4.90
C GLU A 98 8.95 -13.58 -4.72
N LEU A 99 9.84 -14.35 -5.37
CA LEU A 99 11.27 -14.05 -5.41
C LEU A 99 11.53 -12.73 -6.14
N TYR A 100 10.92 -12.53 -7.31
CA TYR A 100 11.06 -11.27 -8.07
C TYR A 100 10.54 -10.07 -7.27
N LYS A 101 9.41 -10.20 -6.57
CA LYS A 101 8.93 -9.17 -5.65
C LYS A 101 9.94 -8.86 -4.54
N GLY A 102 10.50 -9.88 -3.89
CA GLY A 102 11.52 -9.70 -2.87
C GLY A 102 12.78 -8.99 -3.39
N ILE A 103 13.18 -9.24 -4.65
CA ILE A 103 14.29 -8.52 -5.28
C ILE A 103 13.92 -7.06 -5.52
N LEU A 104 12.72 -6.77 -6.02
CA LEU A 104 12.25 -5.40 -6.26
C LEU A 104 12.15 -4.57 -4.97
N GLU A 105 11.79 -5.19 -3.85
CA GLU A 105 11.73 -4.58 -2.52
C GLU A 105 13.12 -4.46 -1.85
N SER A 106 14.16 -5.02 -2.45
CA SER A 106 15.50 -5.05 -1.85
C SER A 106 16.17 -3.66 -1.80
N ARG A 107 17.04 -3.47 -0.80
CA ARG A 107 17.88 -2.27 -0.68
C ARG A 107 18.74 -2.04 -1.93
N THR A 108 19.23 -3.09 -2.57
CA THR A 108 20.05 -2.95 -3.79
C THR A 108 19.30 -2.26 -4.93
N VAL A 109 18.02 -2.57 -5.10
CA VAL A 109 17.16 -1.91 -6.09
C VAL A 109 16.87 -0.48 -5.64
N ALA A 110 16.47 -0.28 -4.38
CA ALA A 110 16.21 1.04 -3.82
C ALA A 110 17.43 1.98 -3.97
N ASP A 111 18.64 1.54 -3.61
CA ASP A 111 19.90 2.29 -3.73
C ASP A 111 20.14 2.76 -5.15
N ARG A 112 19.86 1.89 -6.12
CA ARG A 112 20.04 2.19 -7.53
C ARG A 112 19.09 3.29 -7.99
N LEU A 113 17.83 3.23 -7.59
CA LEU A 113 16.85 4.28 -7.89
C LEU A 113 17.20 5.58 -7.18
N ILE A 114 17.54 5.52 -5.88
CA ILE A 114 17.94 6.69 -5.09
C ILE A 114 19.10 7.43 -5.77
N LYS A 115 20.12 6.70 -6.23
CA LYS A 115 21.25 7.28 -6.95
C LYS A 115 20.88 7.79 -8.34
N LYS A 116 20.12 7.02 -9.13
CA LYS A 116 19.76 7.38 -10.52
C LYS A 116 18.94 8.66 -10.61
N PHE A 117 17.99 8.83 -9.69
CA PHE A 117 17.06 9.97 -9.69
C PHE A 117 17.42 11.04 -8.65
N ASN A 118 18.58 10.88 -7.98
CA ASN A 118 19.04 11.75 -6.90
C ASN A 118 17.92 12.03 -5.86
N LEU A 119 17.26 10.96 -5.40
CA LEU A 119 16.03 11.07 -4.61
C LEU A 119 16.20 11.76 -3.26
N LYS A 120 17.44 11.83 -2.75
CA LYS A 120 17.73 12.55 -1.50
C LYS A 120 17.44 14.03 -1.65
N ASP A 121 17.90 14.63 -2.73
CA ASP A 121 17.71 16.05 -3.01
C ASP A 121 16.27 16.29 -3.45
N LEU A 122 15.71 15.41 -4.29
CA LEU A 122 14.32 15.51 -4.74
C LEU A 122 13.31 15.49 -3.59
N TYR A 123 13.54 14.66 -2.59
CA TYR A 123 12.65 14.55 -1.44
C TYR A 123 13.02 15.50 -0.30
N GLU A 124 14.02 16.36 -0.49
CA GLU A 124 14.56 17.27 0.53
C GLU A 124 14.78 16.55 1.88
N ALA A 125 15.28 15.32 1.81
CA ALA A 125 15.40 14.45 2.96
C ALA A 125 16.74 14.67 3.67
N LYS A 126 16.69 14.92 4.98
CA LYS A 126 17.88 15.08 5.81
C LYS A 126 18.65 13.76 5.97
N TYR A 127 17.93 12.67 6.20
CA TYR A 127 18.49 11.33 6.42
C TYR A 127 18.19 10.41 5.24
N ILE A 128 19.09 9.46 4.98
CA ILE A 128 18.91 8.51 3.88
C ILE A 128 17.75 7.54 4.17
N GLU A 129 17.51 7.22 5.44
CA GLU A 129 16.40 6.42 5.95
C GLU A 129 15.05 7.00 5.53
N ASP A 130 14.91 8.33 5.56
CA ASP A 130 13.71 9.03 5.12
C ASP A 130 13.49 8.88 3.62
N VAL A 131 14.58 8.84 2.84
CA VAL A 131 14.51 8.61 1.38
C VAL A 131 13.98 7.21 1.09
N TYR A 132 14.49 6.17 1.77
CA TYR A 132 13.97 4.81 1.62
C TYR A 132 12.50 4.73 2.00
N LYS A 133 12.10 5.35 3.12
CA LYS A 133 10.73 5.34 3.59
C LYS A 133 9.80 6.05 2.61
N LYS A 134 10.20 7.23 2.09
CA LYS A 134 9.43 7.97 1.09
C LYS A 134 9.33 7.19 -0.22
N LEU A 135 10.43 6.60 -0.71
CA LEU A 135 10.43 5.77 -1.92
C LEU A 135 9.51 4.55 -1.77
N SER A 136 9.58 3.86 -0.64
CA SER A 136 8.74 2.71 -0.34
C SER A 136 7.26 3.09 -0.24
N ASN A 137 6.93 4.21 0.41
CA ASN A 137 5.54 4.69 0.50
C ASN A 137 4.96 5.11 -0.85
N ARG A 138 5.81 5.61 -1.77
CA ARG A 138 5.42 6.00 -3.12
C ARG A 138 5.45 4.85 -4.12
N THR A 139 5.85 3.64 -3.70
CA THR A 139 5.95 2.48 -4.59
C THR A 139 5.08 1.35 -4.10
N LYS A 140 4.26 0.78 -4.99
CA LYS A 140 3.43 -0.38 -4.71
C LYS A 140 3.80 -1.53 -5.65
N ILE A 141 4.15 -2.69 -5.07
CA ILE A 141 4.50 -3.90 -5.82
C ILE A 141 3.51 -5.01 -5.47
N ASP A 142 2.68 -5.35 -6.46
CA ASP A 142 1.62 -6.36 -6.34
C ASP A 142 1.89 -7.55 -7.28
N ILE A 143 1.51 -8.75 -6.84
CA ILE A 143 1.54 -9.98 -7.65
C ILE A 143 0.11 -10.41 -7.92
N SER A 144 -0.25 -10.53 -9.20
CA SER A 144 -1.52 -11.12 -9.61
C SER A 144 -1.43 -12.64 -9.53
N ARG A 145 -1.94 -13.24 -8.46
CA ARG A 145 -1.90 -14.71 -8.26
C ARG A 145 -2.57 -15.51 -9.39
N LYS A 146 -3.47 -14.90 -10.14
CA LYS A 146 -4.16 -15.55 -11.28
C LYS A 146 -3.30 -15.59 -12.55
N SER A 147 -2.49 -14.55 -12.78
CA SER A 147 -1.74 -14.39 -14.04
C SER A 147 -0.22 -14.43 -13.87
N GLY A 148 0.29 -14.53 -12.63
CA GLY A 148 1.71 -14.45 -12.33
C GLY A 148 2.36 -13.07 -12.60
N ILE A 149 1.58 -12.09 -13.07
CA ILE A 149 2.07 -10.76 -13.44
C ILE A 149 2.41 -9.96 -12.18
N ILE A 150 3.60 -9.36 -12.17
CA ILE A 150 4.04 -8.41 -11.16
C ILE A 150 3.76 -7.01 -11.68
N SER A 151 3.05 -6.21 -10.89
CA SER A 151 2.76 -4.81 -11.18
C SER A 151 3.52 -3.91 -10.23
N ILE A 152 4.32 -3.00 -10.78
CA ILE A 152 5.13 -2.02 -10.05
C ILE A 152 4.53 -0.66 -10.33
N SER A 153 3.91 -0.04 -9.33
CA SER A 153 3.32 1.29 -9.43
C SER A 153 4.14 2.31 -8.65
N VAL A 154 4.51 3.42 -9.27
CA VAL A 154 5.27 4.51 -8.64
C VAL A 154 4.46 5.79 -8.73
N GLU A 155 4.29 6.46 -7.59
CA GLU A 155 3.64 7.76 -7.46
C GLU A 155 4.68 8.90 -7.44
N ASP A 156 4.48 9.90 -8.30
CA ASP A 156 5.33 11.09 -8.35
C ASP A 156 4.52 12.33 -8.79
N GLU A 157 5.04 13.53 -8.52
CA GLU A 157 4.45 14.81 -8.96
C GLU A 157 4.70 15.07 -10.45
N ASP A 158 5.72 14.47 -11.05
CA ASP A 158 5.99 14.52 -12.48
C ASP A 158 5.59 13.18 -13.15
N PRO A 159 4.63 13.16 -14.10
CA PRO A 159 4.21 11.94 -14.76
C PRO A 159 5.33 11.27 -15.57
N LYS A 160 6.28 12.04 -16.12
CA LYS A 160 7.44 11.48 -16.83
C LYS A 160 8.38 10.78 -15.86
N ARG A 161 8.69 11.43 -14.73
CA ARG A 161 9.54 10.84 -13.69
C ARG A 161 8.92 9.57 -13.10
N ALA A 162 7.61 9.57 -12.85
CA ALA A 162 6.89 8.37 -12.40
C ALA A 162 7.12 7.20 -13.38
N ALA A 163 6.94 7.43 -14.67
CA ALA A 163 7.15 6.42 -15.71
C ALA A 163 8.61 5.96 -15.78
N GLU A 164 9.56 6.88 -15.73
CA GLU A 164 10.99 6.56 -15.73
C GLU A 164 11.39 5.75 -14.49
N MET A 165 10.85 6.06 -13.32
CA MET A 165 11.09 5.31 -12.08
C MET A 165 10.51 3.89 -12.15
N ALA A 166 9.28 3.74 -12.66
CA ALA A 166 8.67 2.43 -12.87
C ALA A 166 9.50 1.56 -13.84
N ASN A 167 9.99 2.15 -14.93
CA ASN A 167 10.89 1.47 -15.87
C ASN A 167 12.24 1.13 -15.23
N ALA A 168 12.78 2.03 -14.40
CA ALA A 168 14.04 1.80 -13.70
C ALA A 168 13.98 0.62 -12.72
N TYR A 169 12.82 0.35 -12.11
CA TYR A 169 12.61 -0.87 -11.32
C TYR A 169 12.77 -2.12 -12.18
N VAL A 170 12.18 -2.13 -13.38
CA VAL A 170 12.29 -3.26 -14.33
C VAL A 170 13.75 -3.44 -14.77
N ASP A 171 14.43 -2.35 -15.13
CA ASP A 171 15.85 -2.38 -15.51
C ASP A 171 16.73 -2.93 -14.38
N ALA A 172 16.46 -2.51 -13.14
CA ALA A 172 17.22 -2.95 -11.97
C ALA A 172 17.05 -4.46 -11.75
N LEU A 173 15.82 -4.95 -11.86
CA LEU A 173 15.51 -6.37 -11.72
C LEU A 173 16.21 -7.22 -12.79
N ASP A 174 16.12 -6.80 -14.05
CA ASP A 174 16.73 -7.48 -15.19
C ASP A 174 18.27 -7.55 -15.07
N GLN A 175 18.90 -6.47 -14.59
CA GLN A 175 20.34 -6.47 -14.30
C GLN A 175 20.74 -7.39 -13.16
N ILE A 176 19.95 -7.45 -12.08
CA ILE A 176 20.19 -8.38 -10.98
C ILE A 176 20.06 -9.82 -11.49
N ASN A 177 19.02 -10.09 -12.27
CA ASN A 177 18.78 -11.42 -12.81
C ASN A 177 19.95 -11.91 -13.70
N ARG A 178 20.43 -11.06 -14.61
CA ARG A 178 21.63 -11.37 -15.42
C ARG A 178 22.86 -11.69 -14.59
N LYS A 179 23.12 -10.93 -13.52
CA LYS A 179 24.27 -11.19 -12.62
C LYS A 179 24.15 -12.54 -11.92
N VAL A 180 22.95 -12.90 -11.47
CA VAL A 180 22.69 -14.19 -10.83
C VAL A 180 22.96 -15.35 -11.80
N HIS A 181 22.47 -15.24 -13.04
CA HIS A 181 22.68 -16.28 -14.06
C HIS A 181 24.15 -16.42 -14.48
N ILE A 182 24.90 -15.33 -14.62
CA ILE A 182 26.34 -15.37 -14.96
C ILE A 182 27.18 -15.98 -13.82
N SER A 183 26.86 -15.64 -12.56
CA SER A 183 27.59 -16.14 -11.38
C SER A 183 27.49 -17.67 -11.21
N SER A 184 26.36 -18.27 -11.60
CA SER A 184 26.18 -19.72 -11.58
C SER A 184 27.05 -20.45 -12.60
N GLY A 185 27.37 -19.82 -13.74
CA GLY A 185 28.31 -20.36 -14.73
C GLY A 185 29.77 -20.33 -14.26
N HIS A 186 30.16 -19.31 -13.49
CA HIS A 186 31.52 -19.18 -12.96
C HIS A 186 31.82 -20.17 -11.83
N ARG A 187 30.86 -20.42 -10.92
CA ARG A 187 31.02 -21.38 -9.81
C ARG A 187 31.35 -22.80 -10.30
N LYS A 188 30.81 -23.24 -11.44
CA LYS A 188 31.12 -24.57 -12.00
C LYS A 188 32.55 -24.72 -12.53
N ARG A 189 33.24 -23.62 -12.84
CA ARG A 189 34.61 -23.66 -13.38
C ARG A 189 35.69 -23.64 -12.31
N VAL A 190 35.34 -23.33 -11.07
CA VAL A 190 36.29 -23.34 -9.93
C VAL A 190 36.39 -24.75 -9.30
N PHE A 191 35.49 -25.67 -9.67
CA PHE A 191 35.46 -27.05 -9.16
C PHE A 191 35.78 -28.10 -10.23
N LEU A 192 36.30 -27.68 -11.39
CA LEU A 192 36.93 -28.55 -12.40
C LEU A 192 38.41 -28.20 -12.48
#